data_AF-A0A1I7NF62-F1
#
_entry.id   AF-A0A1I7NF62-F1
#
_cell.length_a   1.000
_cell.length_b   1.000
_cell.length_c   1.000
_cell.angle_alpha   90.00
_cell.angle_beta   90.00
_cell.angle_gamma   90.00
#
_symmetry.space_group_name_H-M   'P 1'
#
loop_
_entity.id
_entity.type
_entity.pdbx_description
1 polymer ?
#
loop_
_entity_poly.entity_id
_entity_poly.type
_entity_poly.pdbx_seq_one_letter_code
_entity_poly.pdbx_strand_id
1 'polypeptide(L)'
;MTENADTSEELHALFRAFGASIETVMSEQKTASPRATIMLSMAMIETAIEHTLRLFLAPCPATDTLLNPLKNGALGSFAPRVDMCVSLGLIPEKLAQASKWMAHIRNDYAHKIHVETAQMEHVKKLRAAAAAVGIGVSTLTFHGGYQSVSGMIAMRIAGEWVAISREAQRKIKT
;
A
#
# COMPACT_ATOMS: atom_id res chain seq x y z
N MET A 1 -24.00 17.28 -20.04
CA MET A 1 -23.53 17.79 -18.72
C MET A 1 -24.17 16.99 -17.59
N THR A 2 -23.96 15.67 -17.56
CA THR A 2 -24.53 14.74 -16.58
C THR A 2 -23.54 13.60 -16.35
N GLU A 3 -22.44 13.85 -15.63
CA GLU A 3 -21.39 12.83 -15.46
C GLU A 3 -20.58 12.99 -14.16
N ASN A 4 -21.19 13.49 -13.09
CA ASN A 4 -20.49 13.71 -11.81
C ASN A 4 -21.12 12.99 -10.60
N ALA A 5 -22.26 12.31 -10.78
CA ALA A 5 -22.89 11.55 -9.69
C ALA A 5 -22.35 10.11 -9.55
N ASP A 6 -21.76 9.55 -10.62
CA ASP A 6 -21.37 8.13 -10.71
C ASP A 6 -20.04 7.83 -9.98
N THR A 7 -19.09 8.76 -10.07
CA THR A 7 -17.70 8.54 -9.61
C THR A 7 -17.54 8.32 -8.10
N SER A 8 -18.42 8.87 -7.25
CA SER A 8 -18.31 8.64 -5.80
C SER A 8 -18.79 7.25 -5.38
N GLU A 9 -19.82 6.73 -6.05
CA GLU A 9 -20.37 5.42 -5.73
C GLU A 9 -19.43 4.32 -6.21
N GLU A 10 -18.86 4.50 -7.41
CA GLU A 10 -17.81 3.65 -7.97
C GLU A 10 -16.57 3.60 -7.07
N LEU A 11 -16.07 4.75 -6.59
CA LEU A 11 -14.93 4.80 -5.67
C LEU A 11 -15.21 4.08 -4.34
N HIS A 12 -16.42 4.22 -3.81
CA HIS A 12 -16.84 3.49 -2.60
C HIS A 12 -16.95 1.99 -2.86
N ALA A 13 -17.44 1.57 -4.03
CA ALA A 13 -17.50 0.17 -4.43
C ALA A 13 -16.09 -0.43 -4.58
N LEU A 14 -15.17 0.30 -5.21
CA LEU A 14 -13.75 -0.07 -5.33
C LEU A 14 -13.08 -0.19 -3.97
N PHE A 15 -13.33 0.75 -3.06
CA PHE A 15 -12.81 0.67 -1.68
C PHE A 15 -13.31 -0.57 -0.94
N ARG A 16 -14.62 -0.89 -1.05
CA ARG A 16 -15.20 -2.10 -0.46
C ARG A 16 -14.60 -3.37 -1.06
N ALA A 17 -14.48 -3.43 -2.38
CA ALA A 17 -13.88 -4.57 -3.09
C ALA A 17 -12.42 -4.77 -2.66
N PHE A 18 -11.66 -3.68 -2.58
CA PHE A 18 -10.28 -3.71 -2.08
C PHE A 18 -10.21 -4.19 -0.63
N GLY A 19 -11.07 -3.69 0.25
CA GLY A 19 -11.17 -4.15 1.64
C GLY A 19 -11.43 -5.66 1.75
N ALA A 20 -12.36 -6.20 0.94
CA ALA A 20 -12.63 -7.64 0.89
C ALA A 20 -11.42 -8.46 0.39
N SER A 21 -10.66 -7.94 -0.60
CA SER A 21 -9.40 -8.55 -1.02
C SER A 21 -8.36 -8.56 0.10
N ILE A 22 -8.24 -7.47 0.87
CA ILE A 22 -7.34 -7.37 2.02
C ILE A 22 -7.69 -8.40 3.09
N GLU A 23 -8.98 -8.54 3.43
CA GLU A 23 -9.45 -9.56 4.38
C GLU A 23 -9.13 -10.98 3.93
N THR A 24 -9.28 -11.25 2.63
CA THR A 24 -8.96 -12.55 2.03
C THR A 24 -7.47 -12.86 2.20
N VAL A 25 -6.58 -11.93 1.81
CA VAL A 25 -5.14 -12.11 1.96
C VAL A 25 -4.73 -12.24 3.43
N MET A 26 -5.31 -11.45 4.33
CA MET A 26 -5.05 -11.58 5.77
C MET A 26 -5.48 -12.94 6.33
N SER A 27 -6.51 -13.57 5.76
CA SER A 27 -6.92 -14.93 6.13
C SER A 27 -5.91 -15.99 5.67
N GLU A 28 -5.40 -15.87 4.44
CA GLU A 28 -4.37 -16.76 3.88
C GLU A 28 -3.04 -16.67 4.65
N GLN A 29 -2.72 -15.49 5.16
CA GLN A 29 -1.50 -15.27 5.94
C GLN A 29 -1.46 -16.03 7.27
N LYS A 30 -2.61 -16.36 7.87
CA LYS A 30 -2.68 -17.02 9.20
C LYS A 30 -2.01 -18.40 9.21
N THR A 31 -2.03 -19.10 8.09
CA THR A 31 -1.44 -20.44 7.94
C THR A 31 -0.16 -20.44 7.12
N ALA A 32 0.26 -19.26 6.64
CA ALA A 32 1.41 -19.11 5.76
C ALA A 32 2.74 -19.12 6.53
N SER A 33 3.81 -19.56 5.85
CA SER A 33 5.16 -19.40 6.39
C SER A 33 5.52 -17.92 6.59
N PRO A 34 6.50 -17.58 7.45
CA PRO A 34 6.93 -16.19 7.64
C PRO A 34 7.32 -15.50 6.33
N ARG A 35 8.02 -16.20 5.44
CA ARG A 35 8.41 -15.67 4.13
C ARG A 35 7.19 -15.43 3.23
N ALA A 36 6.26 -16.37 3.17
CA ALA A 36 5.03 -16.22 2.39
C ALA A 36 4.17 -15.06 2.92
N THR A 37 4.07 -14.92 4.25
CA THR A 37 3.37 -13.80 4.89
C THR A 37 3.95 -12.46 4.48
N ILE A 38 5.27 -12.31 4.48
CA ILE A 38 5.93 -11.06 4.07
C ILE A 38 5.63 -10.74 2.61
N MET A 39 5.68 -11.75 1.73
CA MET A 39 5.38 -11.56 0.30
C MET A 39 3.93 -11.14 0.08
N LEU A 40 2.97 -11.85 0.69
CA LEU A 40 1.55 -11.52 0.62
C LEU A 40 1.26 -10.13 1.17
N SER A 41 1.82 -9.81 2.34
CA SER A 41 1.69 -8.50 2.99
C SER A 41 2.21 -7.37 2.12
N MET A 42 3.32 -7.60 1.41
CA MET A 42 3.91 -6.59 0.54
C MET A 42 3.14 -6.43 -0.77
N ALA A 43 2.62 -7.53 -1.33
CA ALA A 43 1.73 -7.49 -2.49
C ALA A 43 0.49 -6.62 -2.23
N MET A 44 -0.09 -6.71 -1.03
CA MET A 44 -1.23 -5.85 -0.64
C MET A 44 -0.89 -4.35 -0.71
N ILE A 45 0.26 -3.96 -0.18
CA ILE A 45 0.72 -2.55 -0.20
C ILE A 45 1.04 -2.12 -1.64
N GLU A 46 1.70 -2.98 -2.42
CA GLU A 46 2.01 -2.73 -3.83
C GLU A 46 0.73 -2.52 -4.67
N THR A 47 -0.28 -3.35 -4.48
CA THR A 47 -1.59 -3.21 -5.12
C THR A 47 -2.28 -1.93 -4.68
N ALA A 48 -2.26 -1.59 -3.38
CA ALA A 48 -2.84 -0.34 -2.89
C ALA A 48 -2.20 0.87 -3.59
N ILE A 49 -0.86 0.92 -3.66
CA ILE A 49 -0.14 2.01 -4.33
C ILE A 49 -0.43 2.05 -5.84
N GLU A 50 -0.44 0.89 -6.52
CA GLU A 50 -0.75 0.85 -7.95
C GLU A 50 -2.18 1.32 -8.24
N HIS A 51 -3.17 0.84 -7.49
CA HIS A 51 -4.55 1.29 -7.61
C HIS A 51 -4.67 2.79 -7.34
N THR A 52 -3.97 3.31 -6.33
CA THR A 52 -3.90 4.74 -6.06
C THR A 52 -3.46 5.51 -7.31
N LEU A 53 -2.35 5.10 -7.93
CA LEU A 53 -1.88 5.79 -9.13
C LEU A 53 -2.85 5.67 -10.30
N ARG A 54 -3.44 4.49 -10.52
CA ARG A 54 -4.40 4.27 -11.61
C ARG A 54 -5.67 5.10 -11.49
N LEU A 55 -6.11 5.41 -10.27
CA LEU A 55 -7.28 6.26 -10.04
C LEU A 55 -7.02 7.73 -10.39
N PHE A 56 -5.77 8.18 -10.32
CA PHE A 56 -5.40 9.58 -10.53
C PHE A 56 -4.73 9.84 -11.88
N LEU A 57 -4.15 8.83 -12.51
CA LEU A 57 -3.61 8.91 -13.86
C LEU A 57 -4.72 8.73 -14.90
N ALA A 58 -4.56 9.37 -16.06
CA ALA A 58 -5.52 9.23 -17.15
C ALA A 58 -5.59 7.76 -17.63
N PRO A 59 -6.78 7.19 -17.90
CA PRO A 59 -6.93 5.82 -18.37
C PRO A 59 -6.56 5.71 -19.85
N CYS A 60 -5.25 5.69 -20.15
CA CYS A 60 -4.73 5.63 -21.51
C CYS A 60 -3.55 4.66 -21.64
N PRO A 61 -3.18 4.22 -22.86
CA PRO A 61 -2.08 3.28 -23.06
C PRO A 61 -0.72 3.77 -22.53
N ALA A 62 -0.54 5.09 -22.40
CA ALA A 62 0.65 5.68 -21.81
C ALA A 62 0.75 5.35 -20.30
N THR A 63 -0.36 5.39 -19.57
CA THR A 63 -0.42 4.99 -18.15
C THR A 63 -0.07 3.53 -17.96
N ASP A 64 -0.59 2.65 -18.82
CA ASP A 64 -0.23 1.23 -18.76
C ASP A 64 1.24 1.01 -19.04
N THR A 65 1.82 1.70 -20.02
CA THR A 65 3.26 1.63 -20.32
C THR A 65 4.10 2.16 -19.16
N LEU A 66 3.66 3.26 -18.53
CA LEU A 66 4.34 3.90 -17.41
C LEU A 66 4.41 3.00 -16.18
N LEU A 67 3.31 2.29 -15.88
CA LEU A 67 3.20 1.40 -14.73
C LEU A 67 3.72 -0.03 -14.99
N ASN A 68 3.97 -0.42 -16.24
CA ASN A 68 4.30 -1.80 -16.59
C ASN A 68 5.70 -2.22 -16.08
N PRO A 69 5.80 -3.18 -15.15
CA PRO A 69 7.10 -3.67 -14.65
C PRO A 69 7.90 -4.41 -15.73
N LEU A 70 7.25 -5.14 -16.65
CA LEU A 70 7.90 -5.95 -17.68
C LEU A 70 8.50 -5.13 -18.82
N LYS A 71 8.02 -3.89 -19.00
CA LYS A 71 8.53 -2.96 -20.03
C LYS A 71 9.50 -1.93 -19.46
N ASN A 72 9.97 -2.10 -18.22
CA ASN A 72 10.79 -1.12 -17.51
C ASN A 72 10.17 0.29 -17.54
N GLY A 73 8.85 0.38 -17.36
CA GLY A 73 8.16 1.67 -17.25
C GLY A 73 8.75 2.50 -16.11
N ALA A 74 8.72 3.84 -16.24
CA ALA A 74 9.33 4.72 -15.24
C ALA A 74 8.72 4.58 -13.84
N LEU A 75 7.47 4.11 -13.75
CA LEU A 75 6.79 3.73 -12.51
C LEU A 75 6.56 2.20 -12.44
N GLY A 76 7.41 1.41 -13.08
CA GLY A 76 7.31 -0.05 -13.12
C GLY A 76 7.73 -0.74 -11.83
N SER A 77 8.44 -0.06 -10.93
CA SER A 77 8.87 -0.61 -9.64
C SER A 77 8.22 0.09 -8.46
N PHE A 78 8.22 -0.57 -7.31
CA PHE A 78 7.50 -0.12 -6.11
C PHE A 78 7.96 1.26 -5.60
N ALA A 79 9.26 1.47 -5.45
CA ALA A 79 9.77 2.71 -4.85
C ALA A 79 9.40 3.97 -5.66
N PRO A 80 9.61 4.03 -7.00
CA PRO A 80 9.12 5.14 -7.83
C PRO A 80 7.62 5.39 -7.73
N ARG A 81 6.80 4.33 -7.61
CA ARG A 81 5.35 4.49 -7.42
C ARG A 81 5.02 5.17 -6.10
N VAL A 82 5.68 4.76 -5.01
CA VAL A 82 5.52 5.40 -3.70
C VAL A 82 5.97 6.87 -3.74
N ASP A 83 7.09 7.15 -4.40
CA ASP A 83 7.61 8.50 -4.60
C ASP A 83 6.64 9.38 -5.39
N MET A 84 6.03 8.83 -6.43
CA MET A 84 5.00 9.52 -7.19
C MET A 84 3.76 9.81 -6.34
N CYS A 85 3.27 8.83 -5.58
CA CYS A 85 2.11 9.03 -4.71
C CYS A 85 2.32 10.15 -3.68
N VAL A 86 3.48 10.21 -3.02
CA VAL A 86 3.76 11.28 -2.04
C VAL A 86 3.97 12.63 -2.73
N SER A 87 4.63 12.65 -3.90
CA SER A 87 4.88 13.88 -4.66
C SER A 87 3.59 14.51 -5.18
N LEU A 88 2.60 13.68 -5.54
CA LEU A 88 1.27 14.11 -5.96
C LEU A 88 0.33 14.41 -4.76
N GLY A 89 0.80 14.24 -3.53
CA GLY A 89 -0.03 14.42 -2.33
C GLY A 89 -1.13 13.36 -2.14
N LEU A 90 -1.01 12.21 -2.81
CA LEU A 90 -2.00 11.12 -2.74
C LEU A 90 -1.89 10.31 -1.45
N ILE A 91 -0.70 10.30 -0.84
CA ILE A 91 -0.46 9.70 0.47
C ILE A 91 0.46 10.61 1.29
N PRO A 92 0.32 10.64 2.62
CA PRO A 92 1.22 11.40 3.48
C PRO A 92 2.62 10.77 3.53
N GLU A 93 3.64 11.61 3.71
CA GLU A 93 5.06 11.20 3.75
C GLU A 93 5.34 10.07 4.76
N LYS A 94 4.71 10.13 5.94
CA LYS A 94 4.84 9.08 6.97
C LYS A 94 4.40 7.71 6.45
N LEU A 95 3.34 7.67 5.63
CA LEU A 95 2.81 6.43 5.06
C LEU A 95 3.70 5.93 3.92
N ALA A 96 4.22 6.84 3.11
CA ALA A 96 5.23 6.52 2.09
C ALA A 96 6.49 5.90 2.71
N GLN A 97 6.99 6.49 3.80
CA GLN A 97 8.16 5.99 4.52
C GLN A 97 7.90 4.61 5.15
N ALA A 98 6.72 4.41 5.75
CA ALA A 98 6.31 3.12 6.31
C ALA A 98 6.30 2.02 5.22
N SER A 99 5.69 2.31 4.07
CA SER A 99 5.65 1.43 2.90
C SER A 99 7.05 1.03 2.42
N LYS A 100 8.01 1.97 2.37
CA LYS A 100 9.40 1.68 2.00
C LYS A 100 10.13 0.83 3.03
N TRP A 101 9.88 1.02 4.34
CA TRP A 101 10.44 0.15 5.37
C TRP A 101 9.95 -1.29 5.23
N MET A 102 8.66 -1.50 4.91
CA MET A 102 8.11 -2.83 4.64
C MET A 102 8.79 -3.47 3.42
N ALA A 103 8.95 -2.71 2.32
CA ALA A 103 9.68 -3.22 1.14
C ALA A 103 11.14 -3.58 1.43
N HIS A 104 11.82 -2.83 2.30
CA HIS A 104 13.17 -3.18 2.74
C HIS A 104 13.19 -4.53 3.48
N ILE A 105 12.27 -4.75 4.41
CA ILE A 105 12.15 -6.03 5.12
C ILE A 105 11.89 -7.15 4.10
N ARG A 106 10.95 -6.94 3.17
CA ARG A 106 10.65 -7.89 2.08
C ARG A 106 11.88 -8.25 1.26
N ASN A 107 12.69 -7.28 0.86
CA ASN A 107 13.89 -7.50 0.04
C ASN A 107 14.94 -8.30 0.81
N ASP A 108 15.16 -8.01 2.08
CA ASP A 108 16.07 -8.80 2.91
C ASP A 108 15.65 -10.27 2.97
N TYR A 109 14.35 -10.55 3.16
CA TYR A 109 13.81 -11.91 3.17
C TYR A 109 13.78 -12.59 1.80
N ALA A 110 13.75 -11.83 0.71
CA ALA A 110 13.82 -12.37 -0.64
C ALA A 110 15.25 -12.80 -1.02
N HIS A 111 16.26 -12.01 -0.62
CA HIS A 111 17.64 -12.17 -1.08
C HIS A 111 18.56 -12.89 -0.08
N LYS A 112 18.21 -12.98 1.21
CA LYS A 112 19.05 -13.64 2.23
C LYS A 112 18.45 -14.98 2.63
N ILE A 113 19.26 -16.04 2.51
CA ILE A 113 18.86 -17.42 2.87
C ILE A 113 18.79 -17.58 4.41
N HIS A 114 19.64 -16.88 5.16
CA HIS A 114 19.62 -16.84 6.63
C HIS A 114 19.36 -15.41 7.11
N VAL A 115 18.14 -15.15 7.58
CA VAL A 115 17.69 -13.81 8.02
C VAL A 115 17.87 -13.60 9.53
N GLU A 116 18.40 -14.59 10.24
CA GLU A 116 18.50 -14.60 11.72
C GLU A 116 19.32 -13.42 12.28
N THR A 117 20.32 -12.93 11.55
CA THR A 117 21.17 -11.80 11.98
C THR A 117 20.54 -10.42 11.77
N ALA A 118 19.44 -10.30 10.99
CA ALA A 118 18.80 -9.02 10.69
C ALA A 118 17.51 -8.75 11.49
N GLN A 119 17.07 -9.69 12.32
CA GLN A 119 15.78 -9.62 13.01
C GLN A 119 15.61 -8.34 13.86
N MET A 120 16.66 -7.90 14.57
CA MET A 120 16.59 -6.69 15.39
C MET A 120 16.39 -5.42 14.55
N GLU A 121 17.00 -5.35 13.36
CA GLU A 121 16.83 -4.22 12.45
C GLU A 121 15.44 -4.24 11.81
N HIS A 122 14.94 -5.43 11.47
CA HIS A 122 13.58 -5.60 10.94
C HIS A 122 12.51 -5.22 11.96
N VAL A 123 12.69 -5.58 13.23
CA VAL A 123 11.79 -5.17 14.32
C VAL A 123 11.80 -3.66 14.52
N LYS A 124 12.97 -2.99 14.42
CA LYS A 124 13.03 -1.52 14.50
C LYS A 124 12.27 -0.86 13.35
N LYS A 125 12.48 -1.31 12.12
CA LYS A 125 11.77 -0.81 10.92
C LYS A 125 10.26 -1.06 11.02
N LEU A 126 9.86 -2.24 11.49
CA LEU A 126 8.47 -2.58 11.72
C LEU A 126 7.83 -1.70 12.79
N ARG A 127 8.53 -1.43 13.89
CA ARG A 127 8.08 -0.48 14.93
C ARG A 127 7.89 0.93 14.39
N ALA A 128 8.84 1.39 13.58
CA ALA A 128 8.76 2.69 12.95
C ALA A 128 7.55 2.77 11.99
N ALA A 129 7.33 1.73 11.18
CA ALA A 129 6.17 1.61 10.30
C ALA A 129 4.85 1.59 11.10
N ALA A 130 4.78 0.80 12.18
CA ALA A 130 3.62 0.72 13.06
C ALA A 130 3.28 2.07 13.70
N ALA A 131 4.29 2.82 14.17
CA ALA A 131 4.10 4.16 14.71
C ALA A 131 3.55 5.14 13.65
N ALA A 132 4.01 5.04 12.41
CA ALA A 132 3.52 5.87 11.30
C ALA A 132 2.04 5.63 10.97
N VAL A 133 1.53 4.41 11.19
CA VAL A 133 0.11 4.09 10.99
C VAL A 133 -0.73 4.14 12.28
N GLY A 134 -0.13 4.45 13.42
CA GLY A 134 -0.82 4.59 14.70
C GLY A 134 -1.13 3.26 15.41
N ILE A 135 -0.40 2.19 15.10
CA ILE A 135 -0.50 0.91 15.81
C ILE A 135 0.42 0.93 17.02
N GLY A 136 -0.14 0.74 18.22
CA GLY A 136 0.62 0.57 19.46
C GLY A 136 1.39 -0.75 19.47
N VAL A 137 2.70 -0.69 19.71
CA VAL A 137 3.63 -1.82 19.43
C VAL A 137 3.99 -2.66 20.65
N SER A 138 3.23 -2.58 21.75
CA SER A 138 3.68 -3.10 23.05
C SER A 138 3.94 -4.62 23.08
N THR A 139 3.43 -5.40 22.13
CA THR A 139 3.60 -6.87 22.10
C THR A 139 3.49 -7.50 20.69
N LEU A 140 3.93 -6.83 19.62
CA LEU A 140 3.91 -7.47 18.30
C LEU A 140 5.05 -8.50 18.16
N THR A 141 4.69 -9.78 18.03
CA THR A 141 5.56 -10.78 17.42
C THR A 141 5.90 -10.34 16.00
N PHE A 142 7.10 -10.62 15.46
CA PHE A 142 7.48 -10.11 14.13
C PHE A 142 6.46 -10.48 13.04
N HIS A 143 5.91 -11.69 13.09
CA HIS A 143 4.94 -12.19 12.12
C HIS A 143 3.56 -11.49 12.22
N GLY A 144 2.90 -11.54 13.38
CA GLY A 144 1.61 -10.83 13.56
C GLY A 144 1.76 -9.32 13.49
N GLY A 145 2.91 -8.85 13.96
CA GLY A 145 3.68 -7.68 13.56
C GLY A 145 3.39 -7.16 12.17
N TYR A 146 4.07 -7.82 11.25
CA TYR A 146 4.14 -7.45 9.86
C TYR A 146 2.75 -7.44 9.22
N GLN A 147 1.94 -8.48 9.47
CA GLN A 147 0.58 -8.62 8.95
C GLN A 147 -0.32 -7.43 9.33
N SER A 148 -0.33 -7.07 10.63
CA SER A 148 -1.18 -6.00 11.14
C SER A 148 -0.76 -4.64 10.57
N VAL A 149 0.54 -4.39 10.52
CA VAL A 149 1.10 -3.15 9.97
C VAL A 149 0.83 -3.03 8.47
N SER A 150 1.05 -4.09 7.69
CA SER A 150 0.80 -4.05 6.25
C SER A 150 -0.68 -3.86 5.91
N GLY A 151 -1.58 -4.53 6.62
CA GLY A 151 -3.03 -4.36 6.42
C GLY A 151 -3.46 -2.93 6.70
N MET A 152 -2.99 -2.34 7.80
CA MET A 152 -3.28 -0.95 8.14
C MET A 152 -2.68 0.05 7.16
N ILE A 153 -1.46 -0.18 6.67
CA ILE A 153 -0.87 0.64 5.60
C ILE A 153 -1.75 0.61 4.36
N ALA A 154 -2.09 -0.59 3.87
CA ALA A 154 -2.91 -0.75 2.66
C ALA A 154 -4.30 -0.11 2.80
N MET A 155 -4.97 -0.31 3.94
CA MET A 155 -6.27 0.29 4.23
C MET A 155 -6.20 1.81 4.33
N ARG A 156 -5.12 2.36 4.91
CA ARG A 156 -4.96 3.81 5.03
C ARG A 156 -4.69 4.45 3.68
N ILE A 157 -3.83 3.84 2.84
CA ILE A 157 -3.62 4.27 1.46
C ILE A 157 -4.96 4.31 0.71
N ALA A 158 -5.76 3.25 0.81
CA ALA A 158 -7.07 3.20 0.18
C ALA A 158 -8.06 4.23 0.76
N GLY A 159 -7.96 4.53 2.06
CA GLY A 159 -8.77 5.56 2.72
C GLY A 159 -8.48 6.97 2.22
N GLU A 160 -7.22 7.27 1.86
CA GLU A 160 -6.85 8.57 1.27
C GLU A 160 -7.58 8.82 -0.06
N TRP A 161 -7.90 7.77 -0.85
CA TRP A 161 -8.68 7.91 -2.09
C TRP A 161 -10.03 8.57 -1.85
N VAL A 162 -10.73 8.10 -0.82
CA VAL A 162 -12.06 8.57 -0.44
C VAL A 162 -11.99 10.00 0.09
N ALA A 163 -10.93 10.33 0.85
CA ALA A 163 -10.73 11.67 1.38
C ALA A 163 -10.49 12.70 0.26
N ILE A 164 -9.58 12.40 -0.66
CA ILE A 164 -9.22 13.30 -1.78
C ILE A 164 -10.42 13.51 -2.71
N SER A 165 -11.15 12.44 -3.03
CA SER A 165 -12.36 12.54 -3.86
C SER A 165 -13.44 13.43 -3.24
N ARG A 166 -13.68 13.31 -1.93
CA ARG A 166 -14.62 14.18 -1.21
C ARG A 166 -14.19 15.64 -1.24
N GLU A 167 -12.90 15.92 -1.12
CA GLU A 167 -12.38 17.29 -1.19
C GLU A 167 -12.56 17.89 -2.60
N ALA A 168 -12.23 17.12 -3.65
CA ALA A 168 -12.44 17.53 -5.04
C ALA A 168 -13.91 17.87 -5.32
N GLN A 169 -14.84 17.03 -4.85
CA GLN A 169 -16.28 17.28 -5.02
C GLN A 169 -16.80 18.51 -4.25
N ARG A 170 -16.23 18.83 -3.08
CA ARG A 170 -16.60 20.06 -2.34
C ARG A 170 -16.20 21.31 -3.12
N LYS A 171 -15.00 21.33 -3.69
CA LYS A 171 -14.48 22.49 -4.46
C LYS A 171 -15.30 22.76 -5.74
N ILE A 172 -15.94 21.75 -6.32
CA ILE A 172 -16.79 21.91 -7.52
C ILE A 172 -18.17 22.50 -7.19
N LYS A 173 -18.66 22.32 -5.95
CA LYS A 173 -19.99 22.79 -5.52
C LYS A 173 -20.01 24.22 -4.95
N THR A 174 -18.84 24.83 -4.78
CA THR A 174 -18.67 26.19 -4.23
C THR A 174 -18.37 27.16 -5.35
#